data_AF-A0A174JYI8-F1
#
_entry.id   AF-A0A174JYI8-F1
#
_cell.length_a   1.000
_cell.length_b   1.000
_cell.length_c   1.000
_cell.angle_alpha   90.00
_cell.angle_beta   90.00
_cell.angle_gamma   90.00
#
_symmetry.space_group_name_H-M   'P 1'
#
loop_
_entity.id
_entity.type
_entity.pdbx_description
1 polymer ?
#
loop_
_entity_poly.entity_id
_entity_poly.type
_entity_poly.pdbx_seq_one_letter_code
_entity_poly.pdbx_strand_id
1 'polypeptide(L)' 'MVKVIKYGQKRRITCEVCGALLEFEKGDVKTVQTGMNEYEQRITCPACNETVVVG' A
#
# COMPACT_ATOMS: atom_id res chain seq x y z
N MET A 1 20.46 -20.05 -8.97
CA MET A 1 19.07 -20.29 -9.40
C MET A 1 18.43 -18.93 -9.65
N VAL A 2 18.05 -18.62 -10.89
CA VAL A 2 17.51 -17.31 -11.27
C VAL A 2 15.99 -17.31 -11.01
N LYS A 3 15.47 -16.31 -10.29
CA LYS A 3 14.03 -16.16 -10.01
C LYS A 3 13.39 -15.25 -11.05
N VAL A 4 12.22 -15.64 -11.57
CA VAL A 4 11.39 -14.80 -12.43
C VAL A 4 10.75 -13.71 -11.57
N ILE A 5 11.11 -12.45 -11.80
CA ILE A 5 10.47 -11.29 -11.19
C ILE A 5 9.24 -10.98 -12.06
N LYS A 6 8.03 -11.15 -11.55
CA LYS A 6 6.81 -10.74 -12.28
C LYS A 6 6.78 -9.22 -12.38
N TYR A 7 7.16 -8.69 -13.53
CA TYR A 7 7.06 -7.26 -13.84
C TYR A 7 5.60 -6.80 -13.75
N GLY A 8 5.35 -5.65 -13.12
CA GLY A 8 4.04 -4.98 -13.11
C GLY A 8 3.09 -5.27 -11.95
N GLN A 9 3.47 -6.09 -10.96
CA GLN A 9 2.60 -6.36 -9.80
C GLN A 9 2.72 -5.33 -8.67
N LYS A 10 3.86 -4.64 -8.61
CA LYS A 10 4.18 -3.74 -7.51
C LYS A 10 3.80 -2.30 -7.85
N ARG A 11 3.01 -1.69 -6.96
CA ARG A 11 2.64 -0.28 -6.98
C ARG A 11 3.57 0.49 -6.05
N ARG A 12 3.68 1.79 -6.26
CA ARG A 12 4.47 2.69 -5.43
C ARG A 12 3.65 3.88 -4.98
N ILE A 13 3.85 4.30 -3.74
CA ILE A 13 3.25 5.51 -3.16
C ILE A 13 4.22 6.13 -2.17
N THR A 14 4.20 7.45 -2.03
CA THR A 14 4.96 8.14 -0.98
C THR A 14 4.12 8.18 0.28
N CYS A 15 4.71 7.85 1.43
CA CYS A 15 4.06 8.07 2.71
C CYS A 15 4.02 9.58 3.01
N GLU A 16 2.83 10.16 3.06
CA GLU A 16 2.63 11.60 3.34
C GLU A 16 3.09 12.01 4.75
N VAL A 17 3.31 11.06 5.67
CA VAL A 17 3.75 11.36 7.04
C VAL A 17 5.27 11.43 7.17
N CYS A 18 6.01 10.46 6.60
CA CYS A 18 7.45 10.35 6.78
C CYS A 18 8.27 10.55 5.49
N GLY A 19 7.61 10.71 4.35
CA GLY A 19 8.25 10.87 3.04
C GLY A 19 8.87 9.60 2.46
N ALA A 20 8.71 8.45 3.11
CA ALA A 20 9.26 7.18 2.62
C ALA A 20 8.54 6.74 1.32
N LEU A 21 9.31 6.29 0.34
CA LEU A 21 8.78 5.66 -0.87
C LEU A 21 8.44 4.20 -0.58
N LEU A 22 7.15 3.88 -0.60
CA LEU A 22 6.62 2.55 -0.32
C LEU A 22 6.39 1.79 -1.61
N GLU A 23 6.80 0.53 -1.65
CA GLU A 23 6.49 -0.41 -2.72
C GLU A 23 5.60 -1.52 -2.16
N PHE A 24 4.43 -1.74 -2.75
CA PHE A 24 3.41 -2.65 -2.22
C PHE A 24 2.70 -3.40 -3.36
N GLU A 25 2.11 -4.55 -3.05
CA GLU A 25 1.28 -5.34 -3.95
C GLU A 25 -0.15 -5.48 -3.44
N LYS A 26 -1.03 -6.09 -4.23
CA LYS A 26 -2.46 -6.25 -3.88
C LYS A 26 -2.65 -6.99 -2.54
N GLY A 27 -1.73 -7.87 -2.16
CA GLY A 27 -1.78 -8.60 -0.89
C GLY A 27 -1.53 -7.72 0.35
N ASP A 28 -0.84 -6.59 0.18
CA ASP A 28 -0.55 -5.65 1.28
C ASP A 28 -1.74 -4.70 1.56
N VAL A 29 -2.65 -4.57 0.60
CA VAL A 29 -3.77 -3.64 0.65
C VAL A 29 -4.90 -4.21 1.50
N LYS A 30 -5.34 -3.43 2.49
CA LYS A 30 -6.54 -3.71 3.29
C LYS A 30 -7.66 -2.78 2.86
N THR A 31 -8.82 -3.33 2.53
CA THR A 31 -10.03 -2.55 2.32
C THR A 31 -10.74 -2.34 3.65
N VAL A 32 -11.00 -1.09 4.00
CA VAL A 32 -11.68 -0.70 5.24
C VAL A 32 -12.94 0.07 4.87
N GLN A 33 -14.07 -0.29 5.49
CA GLN A 33 -15.32 0.45 5.35
C GLN A 33 -15.27 1.69 6.25
N THR A 34 -15.42 2.88 5.68
CA THR A 34 -15.38 4.17 6.38
C THR A 34 -16.77 4.79 6.57
N GLY A 35 -17.76 4.31 5.81
CA GLY A 35 -19.14 4.79 5.87
C GLY A 35 -20.14 3.75 5.36
N MET A 36 -21.43 4.11 5.33
CA MET A 36 -22.52 3.18 4.98
C MET A 36 -22.31 2.54 3.60
N ASN A 37 -21.67 3.24 2.66
CA ASN A 37 -21.28 2.74 1.34
C ASN A 37 -19.89 3.23 0.90
N GLU A 38 -19.03 3.62 1.86
CA GLU A 38 -17.70 4.19 1.58
C GLU A 38 -16.62 3.19 2.00
N TYR A 39 -15.65 2.99 1.12
CA TYR A 39 -14.55 2.05 1.32
C TYR A 39 -13.24 2.70 0.90
N GLU A 40 -12.22 2.51 1.72
CA GLU A 40 -10.86 2.95 1.45
C GLU A 40 -9.92 1.76 1.38
N GLN A 41 -8.98 1.83 0.45
CA GLN A 41 -7.86 0.92 0.39
C GLN A 41 -6.70 1.53 1.17
N ARG A 42 -6.13 0.77 2.11
CA ARG A 42 -5.11 1.25 3.04
C ARG A 42 -3.94 0.27 3.11
N ILE A 43 -2.72 0.80 3.26
CA ILE A 43 -1.50 0.05 3.59
C ILE A 43 -0.86 0.62 4.85
N THR A 44 0.01 -0.14 5.49
CA THR A 44 0.80 0.33 6.64
C THR A 44 2.21 0.67 6.19
N CYS A 45 2.67 1.88 6.49
CA CYS A 45 4.04 2.29 6.24
C CYS A 45 4.99 1.55 7.20
N PRO A 46 5.97 0.77 6.72
CA PRO A 46 6.91 0.07 7.58
C PRO A 46 7.94 0.98 8.26
N ALA A 47 8.08 2.22 7.79
CA ALA A 47 9.06 3.18 8.32
C ALA A 47 8.54 3.94 9.56
N CYS A 48 7.24 4.26 9.60
CA CYS A 48 6.64 5.03 10.70
C CYS A 48 5.36 4.40 11.28
N ASN A 49 4.97 3.22 10.80
CA ASN A 49 3.77 2.48 11.19
C ASN A 49 2.43 3.19 10.92
N GLU A 50 2.45 4.29 10.20
CA GLU A 50 1.25 5.04 9.84
C GLU A 50 0.46 4.38 8.71
N THR A 51 -0.85 4.66 8.70
CA THR A 51 -1.75 4.15 7.67
C THR A 51 -1.80 5.09 6.47
N VAL A 52 -1.51 4.56 5.29
CA VAL A 52 -1.51 5.32 4.02
C VAL A 52 -2.67 4.83 3.15
N VAL A 53 -3.50 5.76 2.68
CA VAL A 53 -4.62 5.45 1.76
C VAL A 53 -4.06 5.30 0.35
N VAL A 54 -4.37 4.19 -0.31
CA VAL A 54 -3.93 3.81 -1.66
C VAL A 54 -5.17 3.65 -2.56
N GLY A 55 -5.86 4.76 -2.81
CA GLY A 55 -7.05 4.84 -3.65
C GLY A 55 -6.75 5.38 -5.05
#